data_AF-A0A453NJJ9-F1
#
_entry.id   AF-A0A453NJJ9-F1
#
_cell.length_a   1.000
_cell.length_b   1.000
_cell.length_c   1.000
_cell.angle_alpha   90.00
_cell.angle_beta   90.00
_cell.angle_gamma   90.00
#
_symmetry.space_group_name_H-M   'P 1'
#
loop_
_entity.id
_entity.type
_entity.pdbx_description
1 polymer ?
#
loop_
_entity_poly.entity_id
_entity_poly.type
_entity_poly.pdbx_seq_one_letter_code
_entity_poly.pdbx_strand_id
1 'polypeptide(L)'
;FLYGQLYLVLSGLQSALLIKAHHQNMKSLETALASQSFLQLGLLTGLPMVMELGLEKGFRAALSDFILMQLQVASVFFTFSLGTKAHYYGRTILHGGAKYRPTGRKFVVFHASFTENYQLYSRSHFVKAFELIFLLIIYHLFRKSDGKFHVMVTYSTWFMAMTWLFAPFLFNPAGFAWHKIVDDWSDWNRWMMNQGGIGVQPEKSWESWWNAENAHLRYSVLSSRIIEVLLCLRFFVYQYGLVYHLKISHDNKNFLVYLLSWVVIISIVGLVKVYASS
;
A
#
# COMPACT_ATOMS: atom_id res chain seq x y z
N PHE A 1 5.52 3.30 10.45
CA PHE A 1 5.18 2.41 11.58
C PHE A 1 5.40 0.94 11.25
N LEU A 2 4.62 0.30 10.36
CA LEU A 2 4.74 -1.14 10.04
C LEU A 2 6.18 -1.57 9.65
N TYR A 3 6.84 -0.81 8.78
CA TYR A 3 8.22 -1.07 8.39
C TYR A 3 9.19 -1.14 9.58
N GLY A 4 9.04 -0.21 10.54
CA GLY A 4 9.84 -0.21 11.76
C GLY A 4 9.57 -1.43 12.64
N GLN A 5 8.30 -1.82 12.78
CA GLN A 5 7.92 -3.03 13.52
C GLN A 5 8.53 -4.28 12.88
N LEU A 6 8.47 -4.39 11.55
CA LEU A 6 9.07 -5.50 10.83
C LEU A 6 10.59 -5.58 11.04
N TYR A 7 11.30 -4.46 11.00
CA TYR A 7 12.75 -4.44 11.30
C TYR A 7 13.05 -4.89 12.74
N LEU A 8 12.23 -4.49 13.73
CA LEU A 8 12.38 -4.94 15.11
C LEU A 8 12.16 -6.45 15.26
N VAL A 9 11.20 -7.01 14.51
CA VAL A 9 10.92 -8.45 14.52
C VAL A 9 12.06 -9.21 13.85
N LEU A 10 12.44 -8.80 12.64
CA LEU A 10 13.46 -9.47 11.84
C LEU A 10 14.86 -9.38 12.44
N SER A 11 15.17 -8.32 13.20
CA SER A 11 16.44 -8.23 13.94
C SER A 11 16.45 -9.06 15.24
N GLY A 12 15.30 -9.59 15.68
CA GLY A 12 15.17 -10.22 17.00
C GLY A 12 15.16 -9.22 18.16
N LEU A 13 15.36 -7.92 17.91
CA LEU A 13 15.38 -6.87 18.91
C LEU A 13 14.04 -6.76 19.64
N GLN A 14 12.92 -7.00 18.96
CA GLN A 14 11.60 -7.03 19.59
C GLN A 14 11.53 -8.10 20.70
N SER A 15 12.14 -9.27 20.48
CA SER A 15 12.17 -10.33 21.50
C SER A 15 13.00 -9.90 22.71
N ALA A 16 14.18 -9.31 22.47
CA ALA A 16 15.03 -8.82 23.54
C ALA A 16 14.38 -7.69 24.35
N LEU A 17 13.69 -6.76 23.67
CA LEU A 17 12.95 -5.67 24.30
C LEU A 17 11.75 -6.19 25.10
N LEU A 18 10.99 -7.17 24.60
CA LEU A 18 9.88 -7.76 25.34
C LEU A 18 10.34 -8.52 26.58
N ILE A 19 11.44 -9.28 26.51
CA ILE A 19 12.02 -9.97 27.67
C ILE A 19 12.44 -8.95 28.73
N LYS A 20 13.12 -7.87 28.31
CA LYS A 20 13.55 -6.80 29.22
C LYS A 20 12.36 -6.03 29.81
N ALA A 21 11.34 -5.74 29.01
CA ALA A 21 10.12 -5.05 29.44
C ALA A 21 9.28 -5.90 30.39
N HIS A 22 9.23 -7.22 30.21
CA HIS A 22 8.58 -8.15 31.13
C HIS A 22 9.32 -8.19 32.48
N HIS A 23 10.66 -8.22 32.46
CA HIS A 23 11.46 -8.10 33.67
C HIS A 23 11.32 -6.75 34.38
N GLN A 24 11.09 -5.66 33.64
CA GLN A 24 10.93 -4.31 34.18
C GLN A 24 9.46 -3.87 34.34
N ASN A 25 8.50 -4.76 34.13
CA ASN A 25 7.05 -4.51 34.23
C ASN A 25 6.57 -3.26 33.46
N MET A 26 7.16 -2.99 32.28
CA MET A 26 6.94 -1.76 31.51
C MET A 26 5.64 -1.82 30.69
N LYS A 27 4.50 -1.68 31.37
CA LYS A 27 3.16 -1.48 30.76
C LYS A 27 3.09 -0.29 29.79
N SER A 28 4.00 0.67 29.91
CA SER A 28 4.03 1.92 29.14
C SER A 28 4.30 1.72 27.65
N LEU A 29 5.19 0.80 27.28
CA LEU A 29 5.53 0.55 25.87
C LEU A 29 4.36 -0.09 25.11
N GLU A 30 3.71 -1.07 25.73
CA GLU A 30 2.53 -1.72 25.17
C GLU A 30 1.39 -0.71 24.99
N THR A 31 1.16 0.12 26.01
CA THR A 31 0.14 1.19 25.98
C THR A 31 0.42 2.24 24.90
N ALA A 32 1.69 2.62 24.69
CA ALA A 32 2.05 3.60 23.66
C ALA A 32 1.81 3.06 22.24
N LEU A 33 2.20 1.81 21.97
CA LEU A 33 2.01 1.16 20.67
C LEU A 33 0.52 0.90 20.36
N ALA A 34 -0.22 0.48 21.37
CA ALA A 34 -1.67 0.37 21.38
C ALA A 34 -2.35 1.69 21.03
N SER A 35 -1.99 2.76 21.76
CA SER A 35 -2.55 4.09 21.57
C SER A 35 -2.24 4.61 20.16
N GLN A 36 -0.99 4.50 19.70
CA GLN A 36 -0.63 4.92 18.34
C GLN A 36 -1.50 4.22 17.28
N SER A 37 -1.67 2.90 17.39
CA SER A 37 -2.43 2.12 16.41
C SER A 37 -3.93 2.45 16.42
N PHE A 38 -4.47 2.79 17.59
CA PHE A 38 -5.84 3.29 17.76
C PHE A 38 -6.00 4.71 17.16
N LEU A 39 -5.05 5.60 17.46
CA LEU A 39 -5.04 7.00 17.01
C LEU A 39 -4.75 7.15 15.50
N GLN A 40 -4.08 6.17 14.87
CA GLN A 40 -3.69 6.19 13.46
C GLN A 40 -4.86 5.87 12.50
N LEU A 41 -5.99 5.33 12.99
CA LEU A 41 -7.19 5.17 12.17
C LEU A 41 -8.10 6.40 12.23
N GLY A 42 -8.99 6.47 11.24
CA GLY A 42 -9.85 7.62 10.92
C GLY A 42 -10.73 8.18 12.05
N LEU A 43 -10.76 7.56 13.23
CA LEU A 43 -11.35 8.11 14.45
C LEU A 43 -10.79 9.50 14.78
N LEU A 44 -9.48 9.72 14.65
CA LEU A 44 -8.88 11.03 14.92
C LEU A 44 -8.91 12.00 13.74
N THR A 45 -8.95 11.52 12.49
CA THR A 45 -9.15 12.42 11.35
C THR A 45 -10.60 12.88 11.23
N GLY A 46 -11.55 12.09 11.74
CA GLY A 46 -12.96 12.46 11.86
C GLY A 46 -13.28 13.28 13.12
N LEU A 47 -12.45 13.21 14.17
CA LEU A 47 -12.65 13.97 15.40
C LEU A 47 -12.76 15.49 15.19
N PRO A 48 -11.88 16.15 14.40
CA PRO A 48 -12.05 17.57 14.08
C PRO A 48 -13.42 17.87 13.47
N MET A 49 -13.90 17.01 12.58
CA MET A 49 -15.21 17.16 11.94
C MET A 49 -16.37 16.90 12.92
N VAL A 50 -16.26 15.90 13.80
CA VAL A 50 -17.27 15.65 14.84
C VAL A 50 -17.30 16.80 15.85
N MET A 51 -16.16 17.38 16.17
CA MET A 51 -16.06 18.56 17.04
C MET A 51 -16.67 19.79 16.36
N GLU A 52 -16.37 20.04 15.09
CA GLU A 52 -16.96 21.10 14.28
C GLU A 52 -18.50 20.97 14.22
N LEU A 53 -19.01 19.81 13.81
CA LEU A 53 -20.45 19.51 13.81
C LEU A 53 -21.08 19.62 15.20
N GLY A 54 -20.33 19.24 16.24
CA GLY A 54 -20.76 19.35 17.64
C GLY A 54 -20.94 20.79 18.09
N LEU A 55 -20.04 21.69 17.65
CA LEU A 55 -20.12 23.12 17.90
C LEU A 55 -21.22 23.80 17.08
N GLU A 56 -21.41 23.39 15.81
CA GLU A 56 -22.39 24.00 14.91
C GLU A 56 -23.83 23.55 15.16
N LYS A 57 -24.05 22.26 15.39
CA LYS A 57 -25.39 21.62 15.38
C LYS A 57 -25.73 20.92 16.69
N GLY A 58 -24.82 20.91 17.66
CA GLY A 58 -24.97 20.20 18.93
C GLY A 58 -24.56 18.73 18.88
N PHE A 59 -24.18 18.18 20.04
CA PHE A 59 -23.55 16.86 20.16
C PHE A 59 -24.39 15.70 19.60
N ARG A 60 -25.71 15.71 19.83
CA ARG A 60 -26.60 14.63 19.36
C ARG A 60 -26.70 14.58 17.83
N ALA A 61 -26.81 15.75 17.18
CA ALA A 61 -26.84 15.84 15.72
C ALA A 61 -25.48 15.41 15.14
N ALA A 62 -24.38 15.87 15.72
CA ALA A 62 -23.03 15.49 15.31
C ALA A 62 -22.79 13.97 15.40
N LEU A 63 -23.26 13.31 16.47
CA LEU A 63 -23.15 11.86 16.61
C LEU A 63 -23.99 11.11 15.55
N SER A 64 -25.21 11.59 15.28
CA SER A 64 -26.07 11.02 14.23
C SER A 64 -25.44 11.16 12.85
N ASP A 65 -24.96 12.35 12.51
CA ASP A 65 -24.27 12.63 11.24
C ASP A 65 -23.01 11.77 11.10
N PHE A 66 -22.23 11.63 12.17
CA PHE A 66 -21.05 10.77 12.16
C PHE A 66 -21.39 9.30 11.85
N ILE A 67 -22.42 8.75 12.49
CA ILE A 67 -22.87 7.37 12.23
C ILE A 67 -23.31 7.22 10.77
N LEU A 68 -24.11 8.18 10.26
CA LEU A 68 -24.54 8.18 8.86
C LEU A 68 -23.36 8.23 7.88
N MET A 69 -22.36 9.06 8.15
CA MET A 69 -21.13 9.12 7.37
C MET A 69 -20.37 7.78 7.37
N GLN A 70 -20.28 7.10 8.52
CA GLN A 70 -19.64 5.78 8.57
C GLN A 70 -20.43 4.73 7.78
N LEU A 71 -21.77 4.76 7.83
CA LEU A 71 -22.62 3.87 7.02
C LEU A 71 -22.47 4.14 5.52
N GLN A 72 -22.20 5.38 5.13
CA GLN A 72 -21.85 5.78 3.76
C GLN A 72 -20.39 5.50 3.40
N VAL A 73 -19.68 4.73 4.23
CA VAL A 73 -18.30 4.30 3.99
C VAL A 73 -17.29 5.45 3.95
N ALA A 74 -17.55 6.55 4.67
CA ALA A 74 -16.68 7.73 4.72
C ALA A 74 -15.23 7.38 5.11
N SER A 75 -15.01 6.46 6.05
CA SER A 75 -13.66 6.03 6.43
C SER A 75 -12.86 5.46 5.25
N VAL A 76 -13.50 4.66 4.38
CA VAL A 76 -12.84 4.11 3.18
C VAL A 76 -12.53 5.23 2.19
N PHE A 77 -13.48 6.15 1.97
CA PHE A 77 -13.29 7.31 1.10
C PHE A 77 -12.13 8.20 1.56
N PHE A 78 -12.06 8.55 2.86
CA PHE A 78 -11.00 9.39 3.38
C PHE A 78 -9.63 8.71 3.34
N THR A 79 -9.55 7.43 3.71
CA THR A 79 -8.29 6.67 3.61
C THR A 79 -7.79 6.56 2.17
N PHE A 80 -8.71 6.38 1.21
CA PHE A 80 -8.39 6.39 -0.22
C PHE A 80 -7.95 7.78 -0.73
N SER A 81 -8.70 8.83 -0.39
CA SER A 81 -8.37 10.22 -0.76
C SER A 81 -7.02 10.67 -0.19
N LEU A 82 -6.76 10.34 1.07
CA LEU A 82 -5.48 10.62 1.72
C LEU A 82 -4.32 9.85 1.06
N GLY A 83 -4.54 8.60 0.66
CA GLY A 83 -3.56 7.80 -0.09
C GLY A 83 -3.16 8.46 -1.41
N THR A 84 -4.15 8.95 -2.17
CA THR A 84 -3.93 9.75 -3.39
C THR A 84 -3.10 10.99 -3.10
N LYS A 85 -3.54 11.84 -2.16
CA LYS A 85 -2.86 13.09 -1.80
C LYS A 85 -1.43 12.84 -1.34
N ALA A 86 -1.23 11.90 -0.42
CA ALA A 86 0.08 11.57 0.12
C ALA A 86 1.05 11.08 -0.97
N HIS A 87 0.57 10.27 -1.93
CA HIS A 87 1.40 9.82 -3.04
C HIS A 87 1.86 10.97 -3.93
N TYR A 88 0.93 11.80 -4.41
CA TYR A 88 1.25 12.85 -5.36
C TYR A 88 2.00 14.02 -4.71
N TYR A 89 1.67 14.38 -3.46
CA TYR A 89 2.46 15.36 -2.70
C TYR A 89 3.88 14.86 -2.47
N GLY A 90 4.04 13.61 -2.04
CA GLY A 90 5.38 13.01 -1.87
C GLY A 90 6.17 13.01 -3.17
N ARG A 91 5.53 12.68 -4.30
CA ARG A 91 6.16 12.72 -5.62
C ARG A 91 6.58 14.15 -6.00
N THR A 92 5.75 15.15 -5.79
CA THR A 92 6.10 16.55 -6.09
C THR A 92 7.21 17.06 -5.16
N ILE A 93 7.21 16.69 -3.89
CA ILE A 93 8.29 17.06 -2.95
C ILE A 93 9.62 16.43 -3.37
N LEU A 94 9.61 15.14 -3.72
CA LEU A 94 10.84 14.43 -4.07
C LEU A 94 11.32 14.78 -5.47
N HIS A 95 10.46 14.71 -6.47
CA HIS A 95 10.87 14.76 -7.88
C HIS A 95 10.50 16.06 -8.59
N GLY A 96 9.73 16.93 -7.92
CA GLY A 96 9.13 18.09 -8.56
C GLY A 96 8.03 17.71 -9.55
N GLY A 97 7.58 18.72 -10.29
CA GLY A 97 6.57 18.58 -11.33
C GLY A 97 5.13 18.58 -10.80
N ALA A 98 4.24 19.08 -11.66
CA ALA A 98 2.80 19.01 -11.49
C ALA A 98 2.22 18.49 -12.81
N LYS A 99 1.25 17.58 -12.72
CA LYS A 99 0.52 17.08 -13.87
C LYS A 99 -0.96 17.39 -13.66
N TYR A 100 -1.49 18.28 -14.48
CA TYR A 100 -2.93 18.46 -14.54
C TYR A 100 -3.55 17.22 -15.20
N ARG A 101 -4.51 16.60 -14.51
CA ARG A 101 -5.41 15.63 -15.13
C ARG A 101 -6.78 16.28 -15.27
N PRO A 102 -7.30 16.42 -16.50
CA PRO A 102 -8.64 16.97 -16.68
C PRO A 102 -9.65 16.03 -16.05
N THR A 103 -10.53 16.57 -15.21
CA THR A 103 -11.66 15.81 -14.62
C THR A 103 -12.80 15.58 -15.61
N GLY A 104 -12.67 16.10 -16.83
CA GLY A 104 -13.70 16.08 -17.86
C GLY A 104 -14.92 16.96 -17.52
N ARG A 105 -15.77 17.21 -18.53
CA ARG A 105 -17.15 17.75 -18.36
C ARG A 105 -18.21 16.65 -18.39
N LYS A 106 -17.78 15.39 -18.23
CA LYS A 106 -18.66 14.22 -18.22
C LYS A 106 -19.23 14.10 -16.81
N PHE A 107 -20.52 13.77 -16.69
CA PHE A 107 -21.17 13.52 -15.41
C PHE A 107 -20.36 12.52 -14.56
N VAL A 108 -20.25 12.73 -13.25
CA VAL A 108 -19.45 11.93 -12.29
C VAL A 108 -19.88 10.44 -12.21
N VAL A 109 -20.88 10.03 -12.99
CA VAL A 109 -21.54 8.72 -12.96
C VAL A 109 -20.97 7.74 -14.02
N PHE A 110 -19.87 8.07 -14.71
CA PHE A 110 -19.31 7.14 -15.70
C PHE A 110 -18.39 6.10 -15.06
N HIS A 111 -18.55 4.87 -15.55
CA HIS A 111 -17.67 3.75 -15.24
C HIS A 111 -16.25 3.99 -15.78
N ALA A 112 -15.25 3.83 -14.93
CA ALA A 112 -13.84 3.78 -15.32
C ALA A 112 -13.44 2.33 -15.59
N SER A 113 -12.84 2.05 -16.73
CA SER A 113 -12.42 0.69 -17.08
C SER A 113 -11.28 0.19 -16.17
N PHE A 114 -11.03 -1.11 -16.13
CA PHE A 114 -9.87 -1.68 -15.42
C PHE A 114 -8.54 -1.05 -15.83
N THR A 115 -8.37 -0.80 -17.12
CA THR A 115 -7.19 -0.13 -17.67
C THR A 115 -7.05 1.29 -17.11
N GLU A 116 -8.11 2.08 -17.10
CA GLU A 116 -8.09 3.44 -16.54
C GLU A 116 -7.83 3.43 -15.02
N ASN A 117 -8.54 2.57 -14.28
CA ASN A 117 -8.38 2.41 -12.83
C ASN A 117 -6.94 2.03 -12.46
N TYR A 118 -6.35 1.08 -13.17
CA TYR A 118 -4.96 0.70 -12.94
C TYR A 118 -4.00 1.86 -13.23
N GLN A 119 -4.19 2.57 -14.33
CA GLN A 119 -3.31 3.70 -14.67
C GLN A 119 -3.39 4.84 -13.66
N LEU A 120 -4.54 5.05 -13.03
CA LEU A 120 -4.75 6.07 -12.00
C LEU A 120 -4.20 5.64 -10.63
N TYR A 121 -4.40 4.38 -10.25
CA TYR A 121 -4.24 3.94 -8.87
C TYR A 121 -3.12 2.91 -8.64
N SER A 122 -2.45 2.43 -9.68
CA SER A 122 -1.38 1.43 -9.56
C SER A 122 -0.26 1.87 -8.60
N ARG A 123 0.35 3.04 -8.82
CA ARG A 123 1.48 3.54 -7.99
C ARG A 123 1.04 4.17 -6.67
N SER A 124 -0.15 4.76 -6.63
CA SER A 124 -0.67 5.45 -5.46
C SER A 124 -1.29 4.50 -4.43
N HIS A 125 -1.90 3.40 -4.88
CA HIS A 125 -2.69 2.48 -4.07
C HIS A 125 -2.26 1.02 -4.25
N PHE A 126 -2.45 0.41 -5.43
CA PHE A 126 -2.35 -1.04 -5.59
C PHE A 126 -0.97 -1.59 -5.19
N VAL A 127 0.12 -1.05 -5.74
CA VAL A 127 1.48 -1.48 -5.41
C VAL A 127 1.75 -1.34 -3.91
N LYS A 128 1.34 -0.22 -3.31
CA LYS A 128 1.54 0.01 -1.88
C LYS A 128 0.68 -0.92 -1.02
N ALA A 129 -0.53 -1.22 -1.44
CA ALA A 129 -1.43 -2.12 -0.73
C ALA A 129 -0.91 -3.56 -0.75
N PHE A 130 -0.42 -4.04 -1.91
CA PHE A 130 0.25 -5.34 -2.00
C PHE A 130 1.52 -5.38 -1.14
N GLU A 131 2.34 -4.32 -1.15
CA GLU A 131 3.50 -4.21 -0.26
C GLU A 131 3.08 -4.30 1.22
N LEU A 132 2.05 -3.57 1.65
CA LEU A 132 1.55 -3.62 3.03
C LEU A 132 0.99 -4.99 3.40
N ILE A 133 0.22 -5.65 2.53
CA ILE A 133 -0.32 -7.00 2.78
C ILE A 133 0.82 -8.00 2.91
N PHE A 134 1.81 -7.95 2.01
CA PHE A 134 2.98 -8.81 2.08
C PHE A 134 3.71 -8.64 3.42
N LEU A 135 3.96 -7.39 3.84
CA LEU A 135 4.60 -7.09 5.12
C LEU A 135 3.76 -7.53 6.32
N LEU A 136 2.44 -7.40 6.26
CA LEU A 136 1.52 -7.85 7.29
C LEU A 136 1.54 -9.38 7.43
N ILE A 137 1.59 -10.11 6.31
CA ILE A 137 1.72 -11.57 6.29
C ILE A 137 3.04 -11.97 6.95
N ILE A 138 4.16 -11.35 6.55
CA ILE A 138 5.48 -11.63 7.15
C ILE A 138 5.46 -11.35 8.65
N TYR A 139 4.95 -10.18 9.04
CA TYR A 139 4.83 -9.81 10.44
C TYR A 139 3.98 -10.82 11.22
N HIS A 140 2.90 -11.32 10.64
CA HIS A 140 2.06 -12.35 11.24
C HIS A 140 2.78 -13.69 11.41
N LEU A 141 3.61 -14.08 10.44
CA LEU A 141 4.38 -15.34 10.48
C LEU A 141 5.50 -15.33 11.52
N PHE A 142 6.20 -14.21 11.69
CA PHE A 142 7.38 -14.12 12.57
C PHE A 142 7.12 -13.48 13.94
N ARG A 143 5.89 -13.08 14.24
CA ARG A 143 5.57 -12.49 15.55
C ARG A 143 5.80 -13.48 16.69
N LYS A 144 6.21 -12.95 17.83
CA LYS A 144 6.22 -13.66 19.13
C LYS A 144 5.25 -13.07 20.16
N SER A 145 4.56 -11.99 19.83
CA SER A 145 3.60 -11.31 20.72
C SER A 145 2.25 -12.04 20.77
N ASP A 146 1.48 -11.82 21.83
CA ASP A 146 0.11 -12.31 21.97
C ASP A 146 -0.78 -11.87 20.77
N GLY A 147 -1.72 -12.74 20.38
CA GLY A 147 -2.59 -12.57 19.22
C GLY A 147 -3.51 -11.34 19.34
N LYS A 148 -4.00 -11.03 20.55
CA LYS A 148 -4.87 -9.85 20.78
C LYS A 148 -4.14 -8.54 20.54
N PHE A 149 -2.94 -8.39 21.10
CA PHE A 149 -2.11 -7.21 20.88
C PHE A 149 -1.73 -7.05 19.40
N HIS A 150 -1.38 -8.15 18.74
CA HIS A 150 -1.06 -8.14 17.31
C HIS A 150 -2.23 -7.62 16.45
N VAL A 151 -3.44 -8.12 16.68
CA VAL A 151 -4.64 -7.66 15.93
C VAL A 151 -4.85 -6.17 16.18
N MET A 152 -4.77 -5.71 17.43
CA MET A 152 -4.98 -4.30 17.77
C MET A 152 -3.92 -3.36 17.17
N VAL A 153 -2.69 -3.83 16.97
CA VAL A 153 -1.63 -3.03 16.35
C VAL A 153 -1.75 -3.02 14.82
N THR A 154 -2.23 -4.10 14.21
CA THR A 154 -2.22 -4.28 12.75
C THR A 154 -3.54 -3.98 12.05
N TYR A 155 -4.67 -3.94 12.78
CA TYR A 155 -6.00 -3.75 12.17
C TYR A 155 -6.09 -2.48 11.31
N SER A 156 -5.45 -1.39 11.73
CA SER A 156 -5.39 -0.12 10.99
C SER A 156 -4.72 -0.26 9.63
N THR A 157 -3.66 -1.05 9.60
CA THR A 157 -2.87 -1.27 8.39
C THR A 157 -3.58 -2.25 7.46
N TRP A 158 -4.24 -3.28 8.01
CA TRP A 158 -5.14 -4.15 7.25
C TRP A 158 -6.29 -3.35 6.61
N PHE A 159 -6.97 -2.51 7.39
CA PHE A 159 -8.05 -1.66 6.89
C PHE A 159 -7.56 -0.74 5.76
N MET A 160 -6.40 -0.09 5.93
CA MET A 160 -5.81 0.77 4.90
C MET A 160 -5.45 -0.01 3.62
N ALA A 161 -4.82 -1.18 3.75
CA ALA A 161 -4.43 -1.98 2.58
C ALA A 161 -5.66 -2.49 1.81
N MET A 162 -6.67 -2.99 2.51
CA MET A 162 -7.94 -3.40 1.90
C MET A 162 -8.65 -2.21 1.25
N THR A 163 -8.72 -1.07 1.93
CA THR A 163 -9.28 0.16 1.35
C THR A 163 -8.58 0.53 0.05
N TRP A 164 -7.25 0.52 0.00
CA TRP A 164 -6.51 0.88 -1.21
C TRP A 164 -6.68 -0.12 -2.36
N LEU A 165 -6.94 -1.40 -2.09
CA LEU A 165 -7.26 -2.37 -3.14
C LEU A 165 -8.69 -2.22 -3.68
N PHE A 166 -9.67 -2.03 -2.79
CA PHE A 166 -11.08 -2.14 -3.16
C PHE A 166 -11.76 -0.79 -3.44
N ALA A 167 -11.29 0.32 -2.87
CA ALA A 167 -11.92 1.63 -3.04
C ALA A 167 -12.03 2.09 -4.51
N PRO A 168 -11.02 1.88 -5.39
CA PRO A 168 -11.16 2.19 -6.81
C PRO A 168 -12.37 1.51 -7.48
N PHE A 169 -12.73 0.30 -7.04
CA PHE A 169 -13.87 -0.44 -7.59
C PHE A 169 -15.18 -0.09 -6.87
N LEU A 170 -15.12 0.11 -5.55
CA LEU A 170 -16.27 0.46 -4.73
C LEU A 170 -16.89 1.80 -5.12
N PHE A 171 -16.04 2.78 -5.43
CA PHE A 171 -16.49 4.11 -5.87
C PHE A 171 -16.58 4.24 -7.39
N ASN A 172 -16.47 3.13 -8.14
CA ASN A 172 -16.65 3.11 -9.58
C ASN A 172 -18.09 2.69 -9.94
N PRO A 173 -18.87 3.54 -10.63
CA PRO A 173 -20.20 3.17 -11.12
C PRO A 173 -20.14 1.87 -11.91
N ALA A 174 -21.04 0.91 -11.62
CA ALA A 174 -21.03 -0.43 -12.23
C ALA A 174 -19.72 -1.23 -12.07
N GLY A 175 -18.85 -0.87 -11.10
CA GLY A 175 -17.54 -1.51 -10.88
C GLY A 175 -17.61 -3.01 -10.56
N PHE A 176 -18.76 -3.50 -10.07
CA PHE A 176 -19.01 -4.91 -9.79
C PHE A 176 -20.06 -5.56 -10.70
N ALA A 177 -20.51 -4.87 -11.75
CA ALA A 177 -21.49 -5.43 -12.68
C ALA A 177 -20.81 -6.47 -13.59
N TRP A 178 -21.30 -7.71 -13.60
CA TRP A 178 -20.66 -8.82 -14.32
C TRP A 178 -20.37 -8.52 -15.80
N HIS A 179 -21.34 -7.97 -16.53
CA HIS A 179 -21.15 -7.62 -17.93
C HIS A 179 -20.02 -6.61 -18.14
N LYS A 180 -19.88 -5.61 -17.24
CA LYS A 180 -18.78 -4.64 -17.29
C LYS A 180 -17.44 -5.27 -16.96
N ILE A 181 -17.39 -6.16 -15.98
CA ILE A 181 -16.15 -6.88 -15.64
C ILE A 181 -15.63 -7.68 -16.84
N VAL A 182 -16.53 -8.34 -17.59
CA VAL A 182 -16.15 -9.11 -18.78
C VAL A 182 -15.63 -8.19 -19.90
N ASP A 183 -16.33 -7.09 -20.16
CA ASP A 183 -15.91 -6.08 -21.16
C ASP A 183 -14.53 -5.49 -20.79
N ASP A 184 -14.38 -5.06 -19.54
CA ASP A 184 -13.13 -4.49 -19.01
C ASP A 184 -11.98 -5.49 -19.04
N TRP A 185 -12.24 -6.76 -18.78
CA TRP A 185 -11.23 -7.81 -18.87
C TRP A 185 -10.73 -8.01 -20.30
N SER A 186 -11.63 -7.98 -21.27
CA SER A 186 -11.26 -8.02 -22.69
C SER A 186 -10.40 -6.81 -23.09
N ASP A 187 -10.81 -5.61 -22.67
CA ASP A 187 -10.06 -4.36 -22.96
C ASP A 187 -8.70 -4.32 -22.25
N TRP A 188 -8.64 -4.82 -21.01
CA TRP A 188 -7.40 -5.00 -20.26
C TRP A 188 -6.42 -5.91 -21.00
N ASN A 189 -6.89 -7.08 -21.45
CA ASN A 189 -6.04 -8.02 -22.20
C ASN A 189 -5.53 -7.37 -23.49
N ARG A 190 -6.37 -6.62 -24.21
CA ARG A 190 -5.94 -5.89 -25.41
C ARG A 190 -4.87 -4.85 -25.09
N TRP A 191 -5.01 -4.11 -23.98
CA TRP A 191 -4.03 -3.13 -23.52
C TRP A 191 -2.70 -3.75 -23.11
N MET A 192 -2.74 -4.93 -22.46
CA MET A 192 -1.54 -5.71 -22.07
C MET A 192 -0.82 -6.33 -23.27
N MET A 193 -1.55 -6.74 -24.31
CA MET A 193 -0.96 -7.37 -25.50
C MET A 193 -0.39 -6.35 -26.49
N ASN A 194 -0.82 -5.10 -26.42
CA ASN A 194 -0.33 -4.06 -27.31
C ASN A 194 1.07 -3.61 -26.89
N GLN A 195 2.08 -4.04 -27.63
CA GLN A 195 3.45 -3.52 -27.51
C GLN A 195 3.43 -2.02 -27.81
N GLY A 196 4.13 -1.24 -27.00
CA GLY A 196 4.13 0.21 -27.12
C GLY A 196 4.85 0.69 -28.37
N GLY A 197 5.20 1.97 -28.38
CA GLY A 197 5.96 2.54 -29.48
C GLY A 197 6.01 4.06 -29.41
N ILE A 198 6.83 4.66 -30.27
CA ILE A 198 6.93 6.11 -30.37
C ILE A 198 5.56 6.67 -30.76
N GLY A 199 4.98 7.53 -29.92
CA GLY A 199 3.68 8.16 -30.15
C GLY A 199 2.45 7.33 -29.75
N VAL A 200 2.63 6.09 -29.26
CA VAL A 200 1.51 5.30 -28.74
C VAL A 200 1.07 5.86 -27.38
N GLN A 201 -0.21 6.18 -27.27
CA GLN A 201 -0.80 6.77 -26.06
C GLN A 201 -0.84 5.77 -24.88
N PRO A 202 -0.64 6.22 -23.62
CA PRO A 202 -0.74 5.39 -22.41
C PRO A 202 -2.04 4.58 -22.29
N GLU A 203 -3.14 5.14 -22.79
CA GLU A 203 -4.47 4.53 -22.76
C GLU A 203 -4.57 3.28 -23.64
N LYS A 204 -3.64 3.11 -24.60
CA LYS A 204 -3.66 2.02 -25.58
C LYS A 204 -2.61 0.93 -25.33
N SER A 205 -1.57 1.19 -24.55
CA SER A 205 -0.50 0.23 -24.29
C SER A 205 0.06 0.38 -22.88
N TRP A 206 0.25 -0.76 -22.21
CA TRP A 206 0.87 -0.84 -20.88
C TRP A 206 2.30 -0.31 -20.87
N GLU A 207 3.05 -0.53 -21.94
CA GLU A 207 4.44 -0.10 -22.04
C GLU A 207 4.53 1.43 -22.16
N SER A 208 3.68 2.02 -22.99
CA SER A 208 3.56 3.49 -23.10
C SER A 208 3.14 4.11 -21.77
N TRP A 209 2.20 3.49 -21.06
CA TRP A 209 1.82 3.94 -19.71
C TRP A 209 2.98 3.83 -18.73
N TRP A 210 3.70 2.70 -18.70
CA TRP A 210 4.83 2.50 -17.80
C TRP A 210 5.91 3.57 -18.00
N ASN A 211 6.24 3.86 -19.27
CA ASN A 211 7.18 4.91 -19.63
C ASN A 211 6.70 6.29 -19.19
N ALA A 212 5.41 6.61 -19.41
CA ALA A 212 4.83 7.89 -19.02
C ALA A 212 4.76 8.06 -17.49
N GLU A 213 4.40 7.01 -16.76
CA GLU A 213 4.29 7.03 -15.30
C GLU A 213 5.65 7.25 -14.65
N ASN A 214 6.70 6.58 -15.15
CA ASN A 214 8.07 6.69 -14.66
C ASN A 214 8.88 7.85 -15.25
N ALA A 215 8.31 8.64 -16.15
CA ALA A 215 9.02 9.74 -16.82
C ALA A 215 9.65 10.74 -15.85
N HIS A 216 9.01 10.98 -14.70
CA HIS A 216 9.52 11.86 -13.65
C HIS A 216 10.92 11.46 -13.15
N LEU A 217 11.21 10.16 -13.05
CA LEU A 217 12.49 9.65 -12.56
C LEU A 217 13.67 10.02 -13.48
N ARG A 218 13.41 10.21 -14.78
CA ARG A 218 14.44 10.56 -15.77
C ARG A 218 15.00 11.96 -15.52
N TYR A 219 14.16 12.87 -15.02
CA TYR A 219 14.50 14.28 -14.83
C TYR A 219 14.66 14.67 -13.35
N SER A 220 14.61 13.70 -12.43
CA SER A 220 14.80 13.95 -11.00
C SER A 220 16.23 14.40 -10.65
N VAL A 221 16.33 15.30 -9.67
CA VAL A 221 17.61 15.75 -9.09
C VAL A 221 18.32 14.63 -8.34
N LEU A 222 19.64 14.79 -8.12
CA LEU A 222 20.49 13.74 -7.55
C LEU A 222 20.04 13.28 -6.16
N SER A 223 19.64 14.21 -5.28
CA SER A 223 19.16 13.89 -3.93
C SER A 223 17.93 12.96 -3.96
N SER A 224 16.99 13.23 -4.86
CA SER A 224 15.78 12.41 -5.03
C SER A 224 16.11 11.02 -5.55
N ARG A 225 17.08 10.91 -6.47
CA ARG A 225 17.57 9.60 -6.95
C ARG A 225 18.22 8.80 -5.82
N ILE A 226 19.03 9.45 -4.97
CA ILE A 226 19.62 8.79 -3.79
C ILE A 226 18.52 8.29 -2.86
N ILE A 227 17.50 9.12 -2.57
CA ILE A 227 16.36 8.72 -1.72
C ILE A 227 15.62 7.53 -2.34
N GLU A 228 15.36 7.53 -3.65
CA GLU A 228 14.71 6.40 -4.32
C GLU A 228 15.54 5.12 -4.23
N VAL A 229 16.85 5.20 -4.43
CA VAL A 229 17.76 4.05 -4.26
C VAL A 229 17.69 3.53 -2.83
N LEU A 230 17.79 4.40 -1.82
CA LEU A 230 17.67 4.01 -0.41
C LEU A 230 16.31 3.37 -0.11
N LEU A 231 15.23 3.93 -0.66
CA LEU A 231 13.88 3.39 -0.52
C LEU A 231 13.72 2.04 -1.21
N CYS A 232 14.43 1.77 -2.30
CA CYS A 232 14.43 0.47 -2.98
C CYS A 232 15.32 -0.56 -2.25
N LEU A 233 16.43 -0.13 -1.65
CA LEU A 233 17.32 -1.01 -0.89
C LEU A 233 16.62 -1.70 0.29
N ARG A 234 15.52 -1.11 0.78
CA ARG A 234 14.69 -1.70 1.85
C ARG A 234 14.23 -3.12 1.55
N PHE A 235 13.94 -3.44 0.28
CA PHE A 235 13.44 -4.76 -0.10
C PHE A 235 14.51 -5.85 0.06
N PHE A 236 15.79 -5.51 -0.13
CA PHE A 236 16.90 -6.44 0.13
C PHE A 236 17.01 -6.77 1.61
N VAL A 237 16.79 -5.78 2.48
CA VAL A 237 16.77 -6.00 3.94
C VAL A 237 15.62 -6.93 4.34
N TYR A 238 14.43 -6.78 3.73
CA TYR A 238 13.31 -7.68 3.99
C TYR A 238 13.61 -9.11 3.53
N GLN A 239 14.13 -9.26 2.32
CA GLN A 239 14.50 -10.58 1.80
C GLN A 239 15.57 -11.25 2.66
N TYR A 240 16.58 -10.50 3.11
CA TYR A 240 17.60 -11.01 4.01
C TYR A 240 17.00 -11.48 5.34
N GLY A 241 16.14 -10.65 5.95
CA GLY A 241 15.47 -11.02 7.20
C GLY A 241 14.59 -12.26 7.05
N LEU A 242 13.87 -12.40 5.93
CA LEU A 242 13.08 -13.60 5.63
C LEU A 242 13.96 -14.85 5.57
N VAL A 243 15.02 -14.83 4.76
CA VAL A 243 15.93 -15.98 4.60
C VAL A 243 16.62 -16.32 5.93
N TYR A 244 16.93 -15.32 6.75
CA TYR A 244 17.57 -15.52 8.04
C TYR A 244 16.66 -16.24 9.06
N HIS A 245 15.35 -15.94 9.05
CA HIS A 245 14.38 -16.55 9.97
C HIS A 245 13.75 -17.83 9.43
N LEU A 246 13.61 -17.96 8.11
CA LEU A 246 13.23 -19.21 7.48
C LEU A 246 14.41 -20.17 7.60
N LYS A 247 14.28 -21.22 8.42
CA LYS A 247 15.32 -22.25 8.65
C LYS A 247 15.53 -23.16 7.42
N ILE A 248 15.63 -22.58 6.22
CA ILE A 248 15.74 -23.27 4.92
C ILE A 248 16.98 -24.16 4.87
N SER A 249 18.06 -23.78 5.54
CA SER A 249 19.33 -24.51 5.57
C SER A 249 19.65 -25.09 6.96
N HIS A 250 18.63 -25.56 7.70
CA HIS A 250 18.81 -26.23 9.00
C HIS A 250 19.78 -25.47 9.93
N ASP A 251 19.50 -24.18 10.16
CA ASP A 251 20.26 -23.22 10.98
C ASP A 251 21.60 -22.66 10.42
N ASN A 252 22.03 -23.05 9.21
CA ASN A 252 23.15 -22.38 8.55
C ASN A 252 22.75 -20.98 8.04
N LYS A 253 23.22 -19.95 8.76
CA LYS A 253 22.93 -18.53 8.50
C LYS A 253 24.00 -17.83 7.65
N ASN A 254 24.80 -18.59 6.90
CA ASN A 254 25.82 -18.01 6.05
C ASN A 254 25.20 -17.10 4.97
N PHE A 255 25.89 -16.00 4.68
CA PHE A 255 25.50 -15.03 3.64
C PHE A 255 25.29 -15.68 2.26
N LEU A 256 25.96 -16.81 1.99
CA LEU A 256 25.75 -17.60 0.78
C LEU A 256 24.30 -18.08 0.61
N VAL A 257 23.60 -18.43 1.68
CA VAL A 257 22.19 -18.87 1.61
C VAL A 257 21.30 -17.74 1.11
N TYR A 258 21.58 -16.51 1.56
CA TYR A 258 20.90 -15.31 1.06
C TYR A 258 21.17 -15.08 -0.43
N LEU A 259 22.42 -15.18 -0.89
CA LEU A 259 22.75 -15.05 -2.31
C LEU A 259 22.06 -16.12 -3.18
N LEU A 260 22.04 -17.37 -2.72
CA LEU A 260 21.36 -18.47 -3.43
C LEU A 260 19.84 -18.24 -3.50
N SER A 261 19.23 -17.63 -2.49
CA SER A 261 17.79 -17.29 -2.53
C SER A 261 17.43 -16.35 -3.68
N TRP A 262 18.33 -15.43 -4.05
CA TRP A 262 18.13 -14.53 -5.18
C TRP A 262 18.20 -15.27 -6.52
N VAL A 263 19.05 -16.27 -6.64
CA VAL A 263 19.13 -17.11 -7.85
C VAL A 263 17.80 -17.82 -8.08
N VAL A 264 17.17 -18.33 -7.02
CA VAL A 264 15.84 -18.96 -7.10
C VAL A 264 14.78 -17.94 -7.55
N ILE A 265 14.76 -16.73 -6.97
CA ILE A 265 13.82 -15.67 -7.37
C ILE A 265 14.01 -15.30 -8.85
N ILE A 266 15.25 -15.09 -9.29
CA ILE A 266 15.56 -14.75 -10.69
C ILE A 266 15.13 -15.88 -11.62
N SER A 267 15.34 -17.15 -11.22
CA SER A 267 14.94 -18.32 -12.01
C SER A 267 13.42 -18.40 -12.15
N ILE A 268 12.66 -18.17 -11.08
CA ILE A 268 11.19 -18.13 -11.11
C ILE A 268 10.69 -17.02 -12.05
N VAL A 269 11.24 -15.81 -11.93
CA VAL A 269 10.87 -14.68 -12.80
C VAL A 269 11.21 -14.99 -14.26
N GLY A 270 12.36 -15.61 -14.52
CA GLY A 270 12.77 -16.05 -15.85
C GLY A 270 11.80 -17.08 -16.45
N LEU A 271 11.41 -18.09 -15.67
CA LEU A 271 10.44 -19.11 -16.10
C LEU A 271 9.08 -18.51 -16.45
N VAL A 272 8.56 -17.62 -15.60
CA VAL A 272 7.29 -16.92 -15.87
C VAL A 272 7.39 -16.09 -17.15
N LYS A 273 8.52 -15.40 -17.37
CA LYS A 273 8.73 -14.63 -18.59
C LYS A 273 8.76 -15.50 -19.84
N VAL A 274 9.45 -16.65 -19.80
CA VAL A 274 9.49 -17.60 -20.92
C VAL A 274 8.10 -18.11 -21.26
N TYR A 275 7.33 -18.52 -20.26
CA TYR A 275 5.94 -18.97 -20.45
C TYR A 275 5.01 -17.87 -20.97
N ALA A 276 5.21 -16.62 -20.55
CA ALA A 276 4.44 -15.49 -21.06
C ALA A 276 4.82 -15.08 -22.49
N SER A 277 6.00 -15.50 -22.97
CA SER A 277 6.49 -15.24 -24.33
C SER A 277 6.24 -16.38 -25.32
N SER A 278 5.80 -17.55 -24.85
CA SER A 278 5.39 -18.71 -25.64
C SER A 278 3.89 -18.70 -25.89
#